data_AF-A0A2L2YLH1-F1
#
_entry.id   AF-A0A2L2YLH1-F1
#
_cell.length_a   1.000
_cell.length_b   1.000
_cell.length_c   1.000
_cell.angle_alpha   90.00
_cell.angle_beta   90.00
_cell.angle_gamma   90.00
#
_symmetry.space_group_name_H-M   'P 1'
#
loop_
_entity.id
_entity.type
_entity.pdbx_description
1 polymer ?
#
loop_
_entity_poly.entity_id
_entity_poly.type
_entity_poly.pdbx_seq_one_letter_code
_entity_poly.pdbx_strand_id
1 'polypeptide(L)'
;MLGRIEDAADFLKRIMFSDEASSHVSSIVNHHNVCIWGSENPHKYCETQRDSPKVNVWCGLIQDRLIGPFFFTEKTVSSVVYLDML
;
A
#
# COMPACT_ATOMS: atom_id res chain seq x y z
N MET A 1 10.82 -23.43 -3.61
CA MET A 1 9.97 -22.81 -2.57
C MET A 1 8.81 -23.73 -2.22
N LEU A 2 7.99 -24.14 -3.20
CA LEU A 2 6.84 -25.02 -3.01
C LEU A 2 7.18 -26.38 -2.34
N GLY A 3 8.21 -27.11 -2.80
CA GLY A 3 8.59 -28.39 -2.16
C GLY A 3 8.99 -28.27 -0.68
N ARG A 4 9.58 -27.13 -0.27
CA ARG A 4 9.96 -26.89 1.13
C ARG A 4 8.77 -26.59 2.05
N ILE A 5 7.62 -26.21 1.47
CA ILE A 5 6.37 -26.04 2.21
C ILE A 5 5.81 -27.42 2.58
N GLU A 6 5.98 -28.41 1.70
CA GLU A 6 5.52 -29.79 1.91
C GLU A 6 6.43 -30.56 2.89
N ASP A 7 7.74 -30.29 2.86
CA ASP A 7 8.73 -30.99 3.69
C ASP A 7 8.80 -30.53 5.16
N ALA A 8 8.34 -29.31 5.47
CA ALA A 8 8.47 -28.74 6.82
C ALA A 8 7.28 -27.83 7.18
N ALA A 9 6.44 -28.31 8.10
CA ALA A 9 5.23 -27.61 8.55
C ALA A 9 5.48 -26.19 9.13
N ASP A 10 6.68 -25.93 9.67
CA ASP A 10 7.05 -24.63 10.23
C ASP A 10 7.79 -23.71 9.25
N PHE A 11 8.02 -24.15 8.00
CA PHE A 11 8.75 -23.36 7.02
C PHE A 11 8.07 -22.01 6.75
N LEU A 12 6.75 -22.00 6.57
CA LEU A 12 5.97 -20.79 6.33
C LEU A 12 6.00 -19.82 7.52
N LYS A 13 6.10 -20.32 8.76
CA LYS A 13 6.18 -19.47 9.96
C LYS A 13 7.47 -18.66 10.05
N ARG A 14 8.49 -19.03 9.26
CA ARG A 14 9.78 -18.35 9.19
C ARG A 14 9.89 -17.40 7.99
N ILE A 15 8.87 -17.35 7.13
CA ILE A 15 8.82 -16.43 5.99
C ILE A 15 8.16 -15.14 6.44
N MET A 16 8.86 -14.03 6.20
CA MET A 16 8.29 -12.69 6.31
C MET A 16 7.86 -12.24 4.92
N PHE A 17 6.59 -11.91 4.76
CA PHE A 17 6.09 -11.17 3.61
C PHE A 17 6.21 -9.68 3.92
N SER A 18 6.55 -8.86 2.95
CA SER A 18 6.57 -7.42 3.12
C SER A 18 6.18 -6.74 1.82
N ASP A 19 5.57 -5.57 1.94
CA ASP A 19 5.16 -4.78 0.79
C ASP A 19 5.05 -3.29 1.16
N GLU A 20 5.04 -2.48 0.12
CA GLU A 20 4.84 -1.04 0.18
C GLU A 20 3.47 -0.66 -0.37
N ALA A 21 2.79 0.26 0.31
CA ALA A 21 1.55 0.84 -0.17
C ALA A 21 1.63 2.37 -0.18
N SER A 22 1.16 2.98 -1.26
CA SER A 22 1.02 4.43 -1.37
C SER A 22 -0.44 4.84 -1.23
N SER A 23 -0.73 5.71 -0.28
CA SER A 23 -2.08 6.28 -0.09
C SER A 23 -2.03 7.80 -0.23
N HIS A 24 -2.94 8.36 -1.03
CA HIS A 24 -3.13 9.81 -1.10
C HIS A 24 -3.84 10.28 0.18
N VAL A 25 -3.38 11.40 0.75
CA VAL A 25 -3.98 12.03 1.94
C VAL A 25 -5.16 12.92 1.55
N SER A 26 -5.30 13.25 0.26
CA SER A 26 -6.49 13.94 -0.22
C SER A 26 -7.70 13.02 -0.09
N SER A 27 -8.83 13.58 0.35
CA SER A 27 -10.14 12.90 0.34
C SER A 27 -10.69 12.69 -1.07
N ILE A 28 -9.89 12.98 -2.10
CA ILE A 28 -10.29 12.90 -3.49
C ILE A 28 -10.09 11.46 -3.94
N VAL A 29 -11.22 10.78 -4.14
CA VAL A 29 -11.24 9.42 -4.68
C VAL A 29 -10.72 9.44 -6.11
N ASN A 30 -9.85 8.48 -6.43
CA ASN A 30 -9.25 8.34 -7.74
C ASN A 30 -10.34 8.30 -8.83
N HIS A 31 -10.17 9.04 -9.93
CA HIS A 31 -11.23 9.26 -10.93
C HIS A 31 -11.81 7.97 -11.54
N HIS A 32 -11.03 6.89 -11.54
CA HIS A 32 -11.47 5.57 -11.99
C HIS A 32 -12.52 4.90 -11.09
N ASN A 33 -12.64 5.32 -9.83
CA ASN A 33 -13.59 4.81 -8.84
C ASN A 33 -14.69 5.83 -8.48
N VAL A 34 -14.77 6.98 -9.18
CA VAL A 34 -15.80 7.99 -8.93
C VAL A 34 -17.10 7.58 -9.62
N CYS A 35 -18.07 7.13 -8.83
CA CYS A 35 -19.45 6.94 -9.28
C CYS A 35 -20.36 7.95 -8.57
N ILE A 36 -20.91 8.90 -9.34
CA ILE A 36 -21.83 9.92 -8.83
C ILE A 36 -23.25 9.49 -9.19
N TRP A 37 -24.05 9.14 -8.18
CA TRP A 37 -25.45 8.75 -8.37
C TRP A 37 -26.38 9.96 -8.23
N GLY A 38 -27.42 10.01 -9.07
CA GLY A 38 -28.46 11.03 -9.06
C GLY A 38 -29.68 10.57 -9.84
N SER A 39 -30.86 11.12 -9.55
CA SER A 39 -32.09 10.85 -10.31
C SER A 39 -32.05 11.41 -11.73
N GLU A 40 -31.21 12.42 -11.96
CA GLU A 40 -30.88 13.00 -13.26
C GLU A 40 -29.35 13.13 -13.39
N ASN A 41 -28.84 13.27 -14.62
CA ASN A 41 -27.40 13.41 -14.87
C ASN A 41 -26.86 14.64 -14.11
N PRO A 42 -25.99 14.46 -13.10
CA PRO A 42 -25.60 15.54 -12.22
C PRO A 42 -24.68 16.59 -12.87
N HIS A 43 -24.17 16.34 -14.10
CA HIS A 43 -23.19 17.19 -14.78
C HIS A 43 -21.98 17.58 -13.90
N LYS A 44 -21.68 16.78 -12.88
CA LYS A 44 -20.56 16.99 -11.95
C LYS A 44 -19.36 16.21 -12.44
N TYR A 45 -18.21 16.88 -12.46
CA TYR A 45 -16.91 16.26 -12.59
C TYR A 45 -16.13 16.52 -11.30
N CYS A 46 -15.44 15.50 -10.79
CA CYS A 46 -14.52 15.66 -9.67
C CYS A 46 -13.13 15.94 -10.24
N GLU A 47 -12.66 17.18 -10.10
CA GLU A 47 -11.26 17.50 -10.41
C GLU A 47 -10.35 16.75 -9.44
N THR A 48 -9.45 15.93 -9.96
CA THR A 48 -8.43 15.25 -9.16
C THR A 48 -7.17 16.11 -9.10
N GLN A 49 -6.72 16.45 -7.89
CA GLN A 49 -5.43 17.11 -7.71
C GLN A 49 -4.31 16.13 -8.03
N ARG A 50 -3.61 16.35 -9.15
CA ARG A 50 -2.58 15.44 -9.69
C ARG A 50 -1.41 15.18 -8.73
N ASP A 51 -1.08 16.16 -7.90
CA ASP A 51 0.05 16.12 -6.95
C ASP A 51 -0.39 16.25 -5.49
N SER A 52 -1.52 15.63 -5.13
CA SER A 52 -1.93 15.64 -3.72
C SER A 52 -0.89 14.94 -2.84
N PRO A 53 -0.69 15.38 -1.58
CA PRO A 53 0.20 14.70 -0.66
C PRO A 53 -0.12 13.20 -0.59
N LYS A 54 0.91 12.38 -0.61
CA LYS A 54 0.82 10.92 -0.49
C LYS A 54 1.74 10.46 0.63
N VAL A 55 1.33 9.39 1.29
CA VAL A 55 2.11 8.70 2.31
C VAL A 55 2.44 7.32 1.75
N ASN A 56 3.72 6.99 1.79
CA ASN A 56 4.18 5.62 1.50
C ASN A 56 4.38 4.92 2.84
N VAL A 57 3.83 3.72 2.96
CA VAL A 57 3.97 2.88 4.15
C VAL A 57 4.55 1.53 3.74
N TRP A 58 5.45 1.01 4.58
CA TRP A 58 5.92 -0.37 4.50
C TRP A 58 5.38 -1.16 5.69
N CYS A 59 4.97 -2.40 5.43
CA CYS A 59 4.61 -3.36 6.46
C CYS A 59 5.15 -4.74 6.11
N GLY A 60 5.68 -5.42 7.12
CA GLY A 60 5.99 -6.85 7.11
C GLY A 60 4.91 -7.66 7.84
N LEU A 61 4.69 -8.89 7.40
CA LEU A 61 3.84 -9.89 8.01
C LEU A 61 4.67 -11.17 8.19
N ILE A 62 4.77 -11.64 9.43
CA ILE A 62 5.41 -12.91 9.74
C ILE A 62 4.45 -13.75 10.56
N GLN A 63 4.07 -14.92 10.01
CA GLN A 63 3.06 -15.81 10.60
C GLN A 63 1.75 -15.06 10.90
N ASP A 64 1.52 -14.69 12.16
CA ASP A 64 0.35 -14.02 12.71
C ASP A 64 0.67 -12.63 13.27
N ARG A 65 1.89 -12.13 13.01
CA ARG A 65 2.38 -10.85 13.53
C ARG A 65 2.61 -9.87 12.40
N LEU A 66 2.16 -8.65 12.63
CA LEU A 66 2.49 -7.49 11.83
C LEU A 66 3.79 -6.88 12.35
N ILE A 67 4.73 -6.63 11.44
CA ILE A 67 5.93 -5.82 11.65
C ILE A 67 5.71 -4.51 10.90
N GLY A 68 5.64 -3.39 11.61
CA GLY A 68 5.25 -2.09 11.03
C GLY A 68 3.80 -1.72 11.36
N PRO A 69 3.34 -0.51 11.03
CA PRO A 69 3.72 0.30 9.86
C PRO A 69 4.99 1.16 10.03
N PHE A 70 5.82 1.21 8.99
CA PHE A 70 6.87 2.21 8.81
C PHE A 70 6.43 3.26 7.78
N PHE A 71 6.38 4.53 8.19
CA PHE A 71 5.98 5.63 7.33
C PHE A 71 7.21 6.31 6.74
N PHE A 72 7.34 6.30 5.41
CA PHE A 72 8.38 7.06 4.74
C PHE A 72 8.05 8.55 4.74
N THR A 73 9.05 9.38 4.98
CA THR A 73 8.92 10.83 4.88
C THR A 73 9.13 11.34 3.45
N GLU A 74 9.81 10.53 2.65
CA GLU A 74 10.18 10.78 1.28
C GLU A 74 8.99 10.53 0.34
N LYS A 75 8.84 11.41 -0.66
CA LYS A 75 7.79 11.28 -1.67
C LYS A 75 7.92 10.00 -2.51
N THR A 76 9.14 9.51 -2.68
CA THR A 76 9.43 8.32 -3.48
C THR A 76 10.38 7.43 -2.68
N VAL A 77 9.99 6.16 -2.53
CA VAL A 77 10.84 5.14 -1.92
C VAL A 77 11.90 4.74 -2.94
N SER A 78 13.11 5.28 -2.78
CA SER A 78 14.28 4.87 -3.58
C SER A 78 14.96 3.68 -2.94
N SER A 79 15.88 3.03 -3.66
CA SER A 79 16.67 1.93 -3.09
C SER A 79 17.47 2.34 -1.84
N VAL A 80 17.97 3.57 -1.79
CA VAL A 80 18.74 4.09 -0.64
C VAL A 80 17.81 4.30 0.55
N VAL A 81 16.66 4.94 0.34
CA VAL A 81 15.65 5.17 1.40
C VAL A 81 15.10 3.84 1.94
N TYR A 82 14.90 2.87 1.05
CA TYR A 82 14.48 1.54 1.46
C TYR A 82 15.56 0.83 2.26
N LEU A 83 16.84 0.95 1.87
CA LEU A 83 17.96 0.39 2.61
C LEU A 83 18.13 1.02 3.99
N ASP A 84 17.88 2.32 4.14
CA ASP A 84 17.94 3.03 5.42
C ASP A 84 16.84 2.57 6.41
N MET A 85 15.73 2.03 5.89
CA MET A 85 14.62 1.51 6.68
C MET A 85 14.86 0.07 7.17
N LEU A 86 15.58 -0.76 6.40
CA LEU A 86 15.90 -2.16 6.71
C LEU A 86 16.85 -2.32 7.90
#